data_AF-A0A658NS29-F1
#
_entry.id   AF-A0A658NS29-F1
#
_cell.length_a   1.000
_cell.length_b   1.000
_cell.length_c   1.000
_cell.angle_alpha   90.00
_cell.angle_beta   90.00
_cell.angle_gamma   90.00
#
_symmetry.space_group_name_H-M   'P 1'
#
loop_
_entity.id
_entity.type
_entity.pdbx_description
1 polymer ?
#
loop_
_entity_poly.entity_id
_entity_poly.type
_entity_poly.pdbx_seq_one_letter_code
_entity_poly.pdbx_strand_id
1 'polypeptide(L)'
;MDREVDFLPLTCNYQEMLYAAGRIPGSYFRREVGRPSDHETLTSRLIDRPIRPLFPKGCSHEIQVIATVVSSDKEHAPDILAMIGASTALHISDIPFAGPVAAI
;
A
#
# COMPACT_ATOMS: atom_id res chain seq x y z
N MET A 1 -25.20 6.13 -6.35
CA MET A 1 -25.78 4.82 -5.97
C MET A 1 -24.97 4.37 -4.80
N ASP A 2 -25.37 4.83 -3.61
CA ASP A 2 -24.60 4.60 -2.39
C ASP A 2 -24.83 3.15 -1.99
N ARG A 3 -23.77 2.35 -2.06
CA ARG A 3 -23.80 0.97 -1.60
C ARG A 3 -23.92 1.02 -0.07
N GLU A 4 -24.91 0.35 0.50
CA GLU A 4 -24.92 0.07 1.94
C GLU A 4 -23.74 -0.86 2.24
N VAL A 5 -22.72 -0.30 2.90
CA VAL A 5 -21.52 -1.04 3.33
C VAL A 5 -21.32 -0.77 4.81
N ASP A 6 -21.44 -1.82 5.62
CA ASP A 6 -21.34 -1.75 7.10
C ASP A 6 -19.88 -1.75 7.61
N PHE A 7 -18.91 -1.61 6.71
CA PHE A 7 -17.47 -1.65 7.02
C PHE A 7 -16.71 -0.63 6.19
N LEU A 8 -15.51 -0.26 6.64
CA LEU A 8 -14.59 0.58 5.87
C LEU A 8 -13.98 -0.22 4.69
N PRO A 9 -14.33 0.09 3.43
CA PRO A 9 -13.79 -0.58 2.26
C PRO A 9 -12.40 0.00 1.91
N LEU A 10 -11.42 -0.31 2.75
CA LEU A 10 -10.01 0.04 2.57
C LEU A 10 -9.23 -1.16 2.01
N THR A 11 -8.56 -0.95 0.88
CA THR A 11 -7.64 -1.91 0.25
C THR A 11 -6.24 -1.31 0.18
N CYS A 12 -5.24 -2.01 0.73
CA CYS A 12 -3.83 -1.63 0.59
C CYS A 12 -3.11 -2.66 -0.27
N ASN A 13 -2.43 -2.20 -1.32
CA ASN A 13 -1.63 -3.02 -2.21
C ASN A 13 -0.20 -2.49 -2.20
N TYR A 14 0.74 -3.32 -1.78
CA TYR A 14 2.17 -3.07 -1.92
C TYR A 14 2.71 -3.99 -3.03
N GLN A 15 3.51 -3.43 -3.94
CA GLN A 15 4.13 -4.16 -5.03
C GLN A 15 5.58 -3.74 -5.23
N GLU A 16 6.45 -4.74 -5.38
CA GLU A 16 7.85 -4.52 -5.76
C GLU A 16 8.03 -4.83 -7.24
N MET A 17 8.46 -3.83 -8.00
CA MET A 17 8.78 -4.05 -9.40
C MET A 17 10.18 -4.64 -9.50
N LEU A 18 10.38 -5.75 -10.20
CA LEU A 18 11.70 -6.37 -10.37
C LEU A 18 12.69 -5.43 -11.07
N TYR A 19 12.19 -4.51 -11.90
CA TYR A 19 13.01 -3.46 -12.49
C TYR A 19 13.59 -2.50 -11.44
N ALA A 20 12.97 -2.35 -10.27
CA ALA A 20 13.49 -1.51 -9.18
C ALA A 20 14.85 -2.01 -8.68
N ALA A 21 15.10 -3.32 -8.79
CA ALA A 21 16.37 -3.96 -8.49
C ALA A 21 17.27 -4.15 -9.75
N GLY A 22 16.87 -3.60 -10.89
CA GLY A 22 17.55 -3.79 -12.18
C GLY A 22 17.43 -5.20 -12.74
N ARG A 23 16.37 -5.94 -12.39
CA ARG A 23 16.14 -7.33 -12.82
C ARG A 23 14.96 -7.43 -13.78
N ILE A 24 15.09 -8.30 -14.77
CA ILE A 24 13.97 -8.67 -15.66
C ILE A 24 13.22 -9.85 -15.03
N PRO A 25 11.88 -9.87 -15.04
CA PRO A 25 11.12 -11.00 -14.51
C PRO A 25 11.48 -12.32 -15.19
N GLY A 26 11.82 -13.33 -14.37
CA GLY A 26 12.16 -14.69 -14.82
C GLY A 26 10.95 -15.57 -15.13
N SER A 27 9.72 -15.04 -15.01
CA SER A 27 8.49 -15.76 -15.33
C SER A 27 8.38 -16.05 -16.83
N TYR A 28 7.58 -17.06 -17.22
CA TYR A 28 7.35 -17.41 -18.63
C TYR A 28 6.92 -16.18 -19.48
N PHE A 29 6.04 -15.35 -18.91
CA PHE A 29 5.54 -14.14 -19.57
C PHE A 29 6.49 -12.93 -19.45
N ARG A 30 7.62 -13.04 -18.74
CA ARG A 30 8.54 -11.94 -18.41
C ARG A 30 7.83 -10.73 -17.82
N ARG A 31 6.81 -10.99 -17.00
CA ARG A 31 6.01 -10.00 -16.28
C ARG A 31 6.05 -10.30 -14.79
N GLU A 32 5.78 -9.28 -13.98
CA GLU A 32 5.53 -9.48 -12.55
C GLU A 32 4.44 -10.54 -12.37
N VAL A 33 4.67 -11.44 -11.41
CA VAL A 33 3.69 -12.48 -11.11
C VAL A 33 2.45 -11.79 -10.57
N GLY A 34 1.28 -12.01 -11.21
CA GLY A 34 0.04 -11.32 -10.82
C GLY A 34 -0.46 -11.67 -9.41
N ARG A 35 0.14 -12.68 -8.77
CA ARG A 35 -0.10 -13.01 -7.37
C ARG A 35 1.00 -12.36 -6.51
N PRO A 36 0.63 -11.52 -5.52
CA PRO A 36 1.57 -10.96 -4.58
C PRO A 36 2.33 -12.06 -3.83
N SER A 37 3.61 -11.82 -3.58
CA SER A 37 4.42 -12.63 -2.67
C SER A 37 3.94 -12.49 -1.21
N ASP A 38 4.42 -13.39 -0.35
CA ASP A 38 4.15 -13.30 1.09
C ASP A 38 4.71 -11.98 1.67
N HIS A 39 5.88 -11.54 1.20
CA HIS A 39 6.48 -10.27 1.59
C HIS A 39 5.58 -9.08 1.21
N GLU A 40 5.07 -9.05 -0.02
CA GLU A 40 4.19 -7.99 -0.49
C GLU A 40 2.86 -7.97 0.27
N THR A 41 2.31 -9.17 0.57
CA THR A 41 1.09 -9.32 1.35
C THR A 41 1.27 -8.84 2.80
N LEU A 42 2.40 -9.18 3.42
CA LEU A 42 2.73 -8.75 4.79
C LEU A 42 2.95 -7.24 4.84
N THR A 43 3.66 -6.67 3.87
CA THR A 43 3.90 -5.21 3.79
C THR A 43 2.61 -4.44 3.56
N SER A 44 1.72 -4.95 2.70
CA SER A 44 0.37 -4.40 2.52
C SER A 44 -0.41 -4.32 3.84
N ARG A 45 -0.29 -5.37 4.67
CA ARG A 45 -0.90 -5.40 6.02
C ARG A 45 -0.21 -4.45 7.00
N LEU A 46 1.10 -4.26 6.91
CA LEU A 46 1.83 -3.28 7.72
C LEU A 46 1.33 -1.86 7.45
N ILE A 47 0.98 -1.54 6.20
CA ILE A 47 0.36 -0.26 5.84
C ILE A 47 -1.07 -0.16 6.37
N ASP A 48 -1.91 -1.18 6.14
CA ASP A 48 -3.34 -1.16 6.46
C ASP A 48 -3.62 -0.99 7.97
N ARG A 49 -2.95 -1.80 8.81
CA ARG A 49 -3.20 -1.89 10.26
C ARG A 49 -3.18 -0.52 10.98
N PRO A 50 -2.16 0.33 10.81
CA PRO A 50 -2.10 1.61 11.50
C PRO A 50 -3.05 2.67 10.90
N ILE A 51 -3.34 2.64 9.59
CA ILE A 51 -4.19 3.67 8.96
C ILE A 51 -5.69 3.40 9.12
N ARG A 52 -6.11 2.12 9.13
CA ARG A 52 -7.52 1.71 9.25
C ARG A 52 -8.28 2.37 10.43
N PRO A 53 -7.73 2.45 11.66
CA PRO A 53 -8.43 3.08 12.77
C PRO A 53 -8.47 4.62 12.70
N LEU A 54 -7.72 5.25 11.80
CA LEU A 54 -7.63 6.71 11.67
C LEU A 54 -8.68 7.31 10.73
N PHE A 55 -9.49 6.47 10.09
CA PHE A 55 -10.63 6.93 9.31
C PHE A 55 -11.85 7.18 10.23
N PRO A 56 -12.68 8.19 9.94
CA PRO A 56 -13.93 8.41 10.65
C PRO A 56 -14.81 7.16 10.64
N LYS A 57 -15.50 6.93 11.75
CA LYS A 57 -16.51 5.86 11.83
C LYS A 57 -17.62 6.12 10.82
N GLY A 58 -18.10 5.06 10.16
CA GLY A 58 -19.15 5.17 9.14
C GLY A 58 -18.66 5.63 7.77
N CYS A 59 -17.35 5.74 7.55
CA CYS A 59 -16.82 5.94 6.21
C CYS A 59 -17.08 4.70 5.34
N SER A 60 -17.96 4.87 4.35
CA SER A 60 -18.36 3.85 3.37
C SER A 60 -17.75 4.06 1.98
N HIS A 61 -16.95 5.13 1.82
CA HIS A 61 -16.24 5.39 0.57
C HIS A 61 -15.14 4.35 0.34
N GLU A 62 -15.03 3.86 -0.88
CA GLU A 62 -13.97 2.95 -1.28
C GLU A 62 -12.63 3.68 -1.33
N ILE A 63 -11.65 3.18 -0.58
CA ILE A 63 -10.32 3.77 -0.47
C ILE A 63 -9.29 2.72 -0.88
N GLN A 64 -8.44 3.08 -1.84
CA GLN A 64 -7.36 2.22 -2.29
C GLN A 64 -6.02 2.92 -2.13
N VAL A 65 -5.10 2.25 -1.43
CA VAL A 65 -3.71 2.66 -1.29
C VAL A 65 -2.84 1.73 -2.13
N ILE A 66 -2.08 2.28 -3.07
CA ILE A 66 -1.15 1.52 -3.91
C ILE A 66 0.26 2.05 -3.65
N ALA A 67 1.10 1.21 -3.05
CA ALA A 67 2.51 1.49 -2.83
C ALA A 67 3.34 0.65 -3.81
N THR A 68 4.05 1.32 -4.72
CA THR A 68 4.87 0.65 -5.73
C THR A 68 6.33 1.03 -5.54
N VAL A 69 7.19 0.04 -5.36
CA VAL A 69 8.64 0.24 -5.33
C VAL A 69 9.14 0.29 -6.76
N VAL A 70 9.59 1.48 -7.17
CA VAL A 70 10.10 1.76 -8.52
C VAL A 70 11.63 1.80 -8.58
N SER A 71 12.29 1.94 -7.45
CA SER A 71 13.76 1.94 -7.32
C SER A 71 14.15 1.44 -5.93
N SER A 72 15.22 0.65 -5.85
CA SER A 72 15.80 0.18 -4.59
C SER A 72 17.33 0.17 -4.69
N ASP A 73 17.98 0.59 -3.61
CA ASP A 73 19.43 0.53 -3.44
C ASP A 73 19.94 -0.89 -3.06
N LYS A 74 19.02 -1.82 -2.78
CA LYS A 74 19.27 -3.20 -2.31
C LYS A 74 19.92 -3.30 -0.93
N GLU A 75 20.13 -2.19 -0.24
CA GLU A 75 20.71 -2.14 1.10
C GLU A 75 19.62 -1.93 2.15
N HIS A 76 18.61 -1.11 1.82
CA HIS A 76 17.51 -0.78 2.73
C HIS A 76 16.20 -1.42 2.29
N ALA A 77 15.46 -1.93 3.27
CA ALA A 77 14.12 -2.45 3.04
C ALA A 77 13.17 -1.28 2.67
N PRO A 78 12.42 -1.40 1.56
CA PRO A 78 11.53 -0.32 1.10
C PRO A 78 10.16 -0.28 1.79
N ASP A 79 9.90 -1.21 2.71
CA ASP A 79 8.65 -1.34 3.49
C ASP A 79 8.35 -0.08 4.33
N ILE A 80 9.36 0.44 5.06
CA ILE A 80 9.21 1.66 5.87
C ILE A 80 8.88 2.87 4.98
N LEU A 81 9.60 3.00 3.86
CA LEU A 81 9.34 4.08 2.90
C LEU A 81 7.95 3.98 2.28
N ALA A 82 7.47 2.76 2.02
CA ALA A 82 6.12 2.54 1.54
C ALA A 82 5.05 2.93 2.56
N MET A 83 5.27 2.67 3.85
CA MET A 83 4.36 3.13 4.91
C MET A 83 4.33 4.66 5.03
N ILE A 84 5.49 5.30 5.01
CA ILE A 84 5.60 6.77 5.05
C ILE A 84 4.94 7.38 3.80
N GLY A 85 5.19 6.79 2.63
CA GLY A 85 4.58 7.20 1.37
C GLY A 85 3.05 7.08 1.39
N ALA A 86 2.51 5.97 1.88
CA ALA A 86 1.08 5.75 2.04
C ALA A 86 0.44 6.77 3.01
N SER A 87 1.07 7.01 4.16
CA SER A 87 0.61 8.02 5.12
C SER A 87 0.63 9.42 4.52
N THR A 88 1.70 9.77 3.81
CA THR A 88 1.85 11.09 3.19
C THR A 88 0.79 11.29 2.11
N ALA A 89 0.58 10.28 1.24
CA ALA A 89 -0.44 10.32 0.20
C ALA A 89 -1.86 10.53 0.76
N LEU A 90 -2.20 9.83 1.84
CA LEU A 90 -3.48 10.03 2.53
C LEU A 90 -3.59 11.42 3.16
N HIS A 91 -2.52 11.91 3.79
CA HIS A 91 -2.53 13.19 4.49
C HIS A 91 -2.67 14.40 3.55
N ILE A 92 -2.13 14.32 2.32
CA ILE A 92 -2.27 15.37 1.31
C ILE A 92 -3.55 15.25 0.48
N SER A 93 -4.32 14.16 0.64
CA SER A 93 -5.56 13.92 -0.09
C SER A 93 -6.76 14.57 0.59
N ASP A 94 -7.87 14.68 -0.14
CA ASP A 94 -9.16 15.15 0.40
C ASP A 94 -9.90 14.09 1.24
N ILE A 95 -9.30 12.91 1.43
CA ILE A 95 -9.90 11.81 2.19
C ILE A 95 -9.84 12.16 3.69
N PRO A 96 -10.94 12.04 4.43
CA PRO A 96 -10.94 12.34 5.85
C PRO A 96 -10.11 11.30 6.61
N PHE A 97 -8.89 11.68 6.99
CA PHE A 97 -7.88 10.82 7.61
C PHE A 97 -7.20 11.55 8.77
N ALA A 98 -7.20 10.96 9.96
CA ALA A 98 -6.66 11.57 11.19
C ALA A 98 -5.13 11.36 11.39
N GLY A 99 -4.37 11.16 10.31
CA GLY A 99 -2.91 11.03 10.36
C GLY A 99 -2.17 12.37 10.57
N PRO A 100 -0.83 12.40 10.42
CA PRO A 100 0.01 11.39 9.77
C PRO A 100 0.40 10.20 10.68
N VAL A 101 0.79 9.09 10.07
CA VAL A 101 1.37 7.90 10.69
C VAL A 101 2.88 7.90 10.48
N ALA A 102 3.63 7.57 11.53
CA ALA A 102 5.06 7.31 11.47
C ALA A 102 5.33 5.79 11.46
N ALA A 103 6.40 5.40 10.77
CA ALA A 103 6.95 4.05 10.76
C ALA A 103 8.45 4.11 11.06
N ILE A 104 8.99 3.11 11.76
CA ILE A 104 10.41 2.97 12.12
C ILE A 104 10.83 1.51 12.05
#